data_AF-A0A7G1I743-F1
#
_entry.id   AF-A0A7G1I743-F1
#
_cell.length_a   1.000
_cell.length_b   1.000
_cell.length_c   1.000
_cell.angle_alpha   90.00
_cell.angle_beta   90.00
_cell.angle_gamma   90.00
#
_symmetry.space_group_name_H-M   'P 1'
#
loop_
_entity.id
_entity.type
_entity.pdbx_description
1 polymer ?
#
loop_
_entity_poly.entity_id
_entity_poly.type
_entity_poly.pdbx_seq_one_letter_code
_entity_poly.pdbx_strand_id
1 'polypeptide(L)'
;MPIDGILVGTAAMATLESTTSPSVKRMLVETQGTGEWISAGKARGGMASSRSQLGADIHEIDNSASRCGQLLDEVAGDADAVAERRDEIIAAMAKTAKPYFGDVAEMTYLQWLRRYVELTIGEGNSTADTAGVLGPDSPWLADTWRDRFEQMLQRAEARLHPKDFGPIETVFTDPALLEKPTEAIAALLARYPDADTVQLHPADVPFFVTLCKTLGKPVNFVPVIDKDVRRWWRSDSLWQAHDARYDADQVCIIPGPAAVAGITRLDEPVGELLDRFEQAAIDEVLAADGEVRDVTSRRLGRPDATGPLAVVLDAPDVLWAGRTAINPVHRIADPSDWQVHDGPENPVPHTLPPDPGSRSTGKTWR
;
A
#
# COMPACT_ATOMS: atom_id res chain seq x y z
N MET A 1 -5.05 26.60 21.77
CA MET A 1 -3.65 26.43 21.30
C MET A 1 -3.73 26.27 19.79
N PRO A 2 -3.36 27.31 19.00
CA PRO A 2 -3.33 27.21 17.54
C PRO A 2 -2.30 26.18 17.06
N ILE A 3 -2.46 25.72 15.82
CA ILE A 3 -1.56 24.79 15.14
C ILE A 3 -1.25 25.32 13.73
N ASP A 4 -0.10 24.93 13.17
CA ASP A 4 0.37 25.46 11.88
C ASP A 4 -0.09 24.63 10.67
N GLY A 5 -0.65 23.43 10.89
CA GLY A 5 -1.08 22.55 9.81
C GLY A 5 -1.89 21.35 10.27
N ILE A 6 -2.67 20.80 9.34
CA ILE A 6 -3.50 19.61 9.51
C ILE A 6 -3.18 18.65 8.37
N LEU A 7 -2.89 17.39 8.71
CA LEU A 7 -2.69 16.33 7.72
C LEU A 7 -3.98 15.53 7.52
N VAL A 8 -4.35 15.30 6.27
CA VAL A 8 -5.59 14.59 5.90
C VAL A 8 -5.22 13.22 5.32
N GLY A 9 -5.47 12.15 6.09
CA GLY A 9 -5.25 10.77 5.65
C GLY A 9 -6.51 10.12 5.09
N THR A 10 -7.34 9.59 6.00
CA THR A 10 -8.53 8.79 5.65
C THR A 10 -9.50 9.46 4.68
N ALA A 11 -9.76 10.76 4.82
CA ALA A 11 -10.70 11.45 3.94
C ALA A 11 -10.27 11.47 2.47
N ALA A 12 -8.97 11.30 2.20
CA ALA A 12 -8.43 11.24 0.84
C ALA A 12 -8.46 9.81 0.24
N MET A 13 -8.89 8.78 0.98
CA MET A 13 -8.86 7.39 0.48
C MET A 13 -9.86 7.15 -0.65
N ALA A 14 -10.99 7.89 -0.66
CA ALA A 14 -12.07 7.75 -1.64
C ALA A 14 -12.00 8.77 -2.79
N THR A 15 -10.89 9.48 -2.97
CA THR A 15 -10.72 10.47 -4.05
C THR A 15 -10.63 9.83 -5.42
N LEU A 16 -10.90 10.59 -6.47
CA LEU A 16 -10.88 10.13 -7.87
C LEU A 16 -9.55 9.47 -8.25
N GLU A 17 -8.43 10.12 -7.93
CA GLU A 17 -7.08 9.70 -8.31
C GLU A 17 -6.53 8.55 -7.46
N SER A 18 -7.19 8.22 -6.34
CA SER A 18 -6.84 7.07 -5.51
C SER A 18 -7.08 5.77 -6.29
N THR A 19 -6.09 4.87 -6.29
CA THR A 19 -6.17 3.54 -6.93
C THR A 19 -6.99 2.53 -6.13
N THR A 20 -7.60 2.96 -5.02
CA THR A 20 -8.51 2.14 -4.21
C THR A 20 -9.64 1.59 -5.08
N SER A 21 -9.98 0.31 -4.94
CA SER A 21 -10.99 -0.33 -5.79
C SER A 21 -12.37 0.33 -5.63
N PRO A 22 -13.21 0.40 -6.69
CA PRO A 22 -14.51 1.06 -6.63
C PRO A 22 -15.46 0.52 -5.54
N SER A 23 -15.45 -0.80 -5.29
CA SER A 23 -16.20 -1.43 -4.20
C SER A 23 -15.72 -0.93 -2.83
N VAL A 24 -14.41 -0.80 -2.65
CA VAL A 24 -13.77 -0.33 -1.40
C VAL A 24 -14.08 1.15 -1.17
N LYS A 25 -13.99 2.00 -2.20
CA LYS A 25 -14.38 3.41 -2.09
C LYS A 25 -15.86 3.56 -1.68
N ARG A 26 -16.75 2.71 -2.22
CA ARG A 26 -18.17 2.69 -1.84
C ARG A 26 -18.35 2.31 -0.36
N MET A 27 -17.68 1.24 0.09
CA MET A 27 -17.72 0.83 1.50
C MET A 27 -17.18 1.91 2.44
N LEU A 28 -16.15 2.66 2.04
CA LEU A 28 -15.64 3.81 2.80
C LEU A 28 -16.70 4.90 2.98
N VAL A 29 -17.48 5.21 1.93
CA VAL A 29 -18.58 6.19 1.99
C VAL A 29 -19.76 5.69 2.84
N GLU A 30 -20.06 4.40 2.78
CA GLU A 30 -21.19 3.79 3.50
C GLU A 30 -20.89 3.56 5.01
N THR A 31 -19.62 3.59 5.39
CA THR A 31 -19.18 3.37 6.77
C THR A 31 -19.39 4.61 7.63
N GLN A 32 -20.21 4.50 8.67
CA GLN A 32 -20.61 5.64 9.51
C GLN A 32 -19.48 6.18 10.40
N GLY A 33 -18.57 5.33 10.86
CA GLY A 33 -17.53 5.69 11.81
C GLY A 33 -18.03 5.90 13.25
N THR A 34 -17.11 6.32 14.12
CA THR A 34 -17.42 6.66 15.52
C THR A 34 -16.37 7.63 16.08
N GLY A 35 -16.82 8.56 16.92
CA GLY A 35 -15.94 9.43 17.71
C GLY A 35 -15.49 8.82 19.03
N GLU A 36 -16.01 7.64 19.39
CA GLU A 36 -15.65 6.94 20.62
C GLU A 36 -14.49 5.98 20.42
N TRP A 37 -13.72 5.72 21.48
CA TRP A 37 -12.65 4.74 21.44
C TRP A 37 -13.20 3.31 21.27
N ILE A 38 -12.57 2.55 20.38
CA ILE A 38 -12.91 1.14 20.13
C ILE A 38 -11.90 0.27 20.87
N SER A 39 -12.36 -0.54 21.82
CA SER A 39 -11.49 -1.46 22.53
C SER A 39 -10.96 -2.58 21.63
N ALA A 40 -9.74 -3.05 21.91
CA ALA A 40 -9.12 -4.15 21.19
C ALA A 40 -10.06 -5.36 21.03
N GLY A 41 -10.16 -5.87 19.80
CA GLY A 41 -11.02 -7.01 19.46
C GLY A 41 -12.52 -6.70 19.45
N LYS A 42 -12.91 -5.42 19.42
CA LYS A 42 -14.33 -5.02 19.31
C LYS A 42 -14.59 -4.18 18.06
N ALA A 43 -15.87 -4.09 17.71
CA ALA A 43 -16.37 -3.27 16.62
C ALA A 43 -17.47 -2.31 17.08
N ARG A 44 -17.51 -1.11 16.49
CA ARG A 44 -18.51 -0.05 16.71
C ARG A 44 -18.54 0.88 15.50
N GLY A 45 -19.73 1.28 15.05
CA GLY A 45 -19.87 2.26 13.96
C GLY A 45 -19.33 1.80 12.60
N GLY A 46 -19.36 0.50 12.32
CA GLY A 46 -18.77 -0.08 11.10
C GLY A 46 -17.23 -0.12 11.12
N MET A 47 -16.61 0.15 12.27
CA MET A 47 -15.16 0.12 12.48
C MET A 47 -14.81 -0.93 13.52
N ALA A 48 -13.66 -1.59 13.35
CA ALA A 48 -13.12 -2.61 14.22
C ALA A 48 -11.70 -2.24 14.68
N SER A 49 -11.35 -2.61 15.90
CA SER A 49 -9.96 -2.62 16.39
C SER A 49 -9.43 -4.06 16.35
N SER A 50 -8.30 -4.25 15.68
CA SER A 50 -7.64 -5.55 15.50
C SER A 50 -6.13 -5.42 15.69
N ARG A 51 -5.38 -6.53 15.71
CA ARG A 51 -3.92 -6.50 15.82
C ARG A 51 -3.24 -6.84 14.50
N SER A 52 -2.11 -6.16 14.28
CA SER A 52 -1.18 -6.42 13.21
C SER A 52 -0.43 -7.74 13.40
N GLN A 53 0.33 -8.16 12.40
CA GLN A 53 1.25 -9.28 12.50
C GLN A 53 2.21 -9.17 13.70
N LEU A 54 2.63 -7.96 14.07
CA LEU A 54 3.56 -7.69 15.17
C LEU A 54 2.87 -7.37 16.50
N GLY A 55 1.54 -7.44 16.55
CA GLY A 55 0.76 -7.19 17.77
C GLY A 55 0.44 -5.72 18.06
N ALA A 56 0.75 -4.81 17.14
CA ALA A 56 0.33 -3.41 17.23
C ALA A 56 -1.14 -3.27 16.82
N ASP A 57 -1.87 -2.36 17.46
CA ASP A 57 -3.28 -2.09 17.14
C ASP A 57 -3.43 -1.44 15.75
N ILE A 58 -4.46 -1.85 15.02
CA ILE A 58 -4.87 -1.31 13.72
C ILE A 58 -6.39 -1.08 13.74
N HIS A 59 -6.84 0.00 13.10
CA HIS A 59 -8.26 0.22 12.83
C HIS A 59 -8.61 -0.29 11.44
N GLU A 60 -9.69 -1.05 11.33
CA GLU A 60 -10.19 -1.64 10.10
C GLU A 60 -11.70 -1.39 9.95
N ILE A 61 -12.24 -1.43 8.73
CA ILE A 61 -13.69 -1.52 8.53
C ILE A 61 -14.18 -2.88 9.06
N ASP A 62 -15.30 -2.91 9.79
CA ASP A 62 -15.94 -4.15 10.30
C ASP A 62 -16.64 -4.93 9.16
N ASN A 63 -15.83 -5.66 8.39
CA ASN A 63 -16.24 -6.57 7.32
C ASN A 63 -15.76 -8.02 7.57
N SER A 64 -15.97 -8.95 6.63
CA SER A 64 -15.51 -10.34 6.75
C SER A 64 -14.00 -10.45 7.00
N ALA A 65 -13.16 -9.59 6.41
CA ALA A 65 -11.72 -9.57 6.67
C ALA A 65 -11.41 -9.24 8.14
N SER A 66 -11.97 -8.17 8.69
CA SER A 66 -11.71 -7.79 10.09
C SER A 66 -12.16 -8.88 11.09
N ARG A 67 -13.28 -9.55 10.81
CA ARG A 67 -13.80 -10.65 11.64
C ARG A 67 -12.91 -11.87 11.59
N CYS A 68 -12.37 -12.21 10.42
CA CYS A 68 -11.33 -13.23 10.30
C CYS A 68 -10.08 -12.82 11.12
N GLY A 69 -9.64 -11.56 11.01
CA GLY A 69 -8.52 -11.04 11.79
C GLY A 69 -8.71 -11.15 13.30
N GLN A 70 -9.91 -10.81 13.81
CA GLN A 70 -10.27 -10.95 15.22
C GLN A 70 -10.29 -12.41 15.68
N LEU A 71 -10.89 -13.30 14.88
CA LEU A 71 -10.86 -14.74 15.15
C LEU A 71 -9.43 -15.26 15.28
N LEU A 72 -8.55 -14.85 14.36
CA LEU A 72 -7.14 -15.24 14.40
C LEU A 72 -6.39 -14.63 15.59
N ASP A 73 -6.78 -13.45 16.03
CA ASP A 73 -6.25 -12.84 17.25
C ASP A 73 -6.59 -13.64 18.51
N GLU A 74 -7.73 -14.32 18.57
CA GLU A 74 -8.14 -15.14 19.72
C GLU A 74 -7.31 -16.43 19.85
N VAL A 75 -6.89 -17.03 18.72
CA VAL A 75 -6.23 -18.35 18.69
C VAL A 75 -4.71 -18.28 18.45
N ALA A 76 -4.19 -17.16 17.96
CA ALA A 76 -2.78 -17.06 17.57
C ALA A 76 -1.82 -17.33 18.74
N GLY A 77 -0.82 -18.17 18.50
CA GLY A 77 0.16 -18.58 19.50
C GLY A 77 -0.25 -19.79 20.34
N ASP A 78 -1.49 -20.26 20.24
CA ASP A 78 -2.01 -21.46 20.90
C ASP A 78 -2.34 -22.54 19.86
N ALA A 79 -1.49 -23.57 19.79
CA ALA A 79 -1.65 -24.65 18.82
C ALA A 79 -2.91 -25.49 19.06
N ASP A 80 -3.32 -25.65 20.33
CA ASP A 80 -4.48 -26.46 20.69
C ASP A 80 -5.77 -25.70 20.34
N ALA A 81 -5.83 -24.40 20.63
CA ALA A 81 -6.97 -23.55 20.24
C ALA A 81 -7.12 -23.45 18.71
N VAL A 82 -6.02 -23.38 17.96
CA VAL A 82 -6.03 -23.42 16.49
C VAL A 82 -6.57 -24.75 15.98
N ALA A 83 -6.17 -25.87 16.59
CA ALA A 83 -6.65 -27.19 16.21
C ALA A 83 -8.14 -27.37 16.53
N GLU A 84 -8.60 -26.92 17.69
CA GLU A 84 -10.00 -27.01 18.11
C GLU A 84 -10.94 -26.19 17.21
N ARG A 85 -10.50 -25.01 16.76
CA ARG A 85 -11.30 -24.09 15.92
C ARG A 85 -10.92 -24.14 14.44
N ARG A 86 -10.22 -25.18 13.99
CA ARG A 86 -9.67 -25.28 12.63
C ARG A 86 -10.70 -25.01 11.54
N ASP A 87 -11.87 -25.64 11.61
CA ASP A 87 -12.90 -25.52 10.58
C ASP A 87 -13.55 -24.12 10.57
N GLU A 88 -13.71 -23.50 11.74
CA GLU A 88 -14.18 -22.11 11.87
C GLU A 88 -13.19 -21.14 11.22
N ILE A 89 -11.89 -21.34 11.46
CA ILE A 89 -10.81 -20.54 10.88
C ILE A 89 -10.82 -20.67 9.35
N ILE A 90 -10.90 -21.89 8.82
CA ILE A 90 -10.93 -22.13 7.37
C ILE A 90 -12.16 -21.48 6.75
N ALA A 91 -13.33 -21.62 7.37
CA ALA A 91 -14.57 -21.00 6.89
C ALA A 91 -14.51 -19.46 6.93
N ALA A 92 -13.84 -18.87 7.91
CA ALA A 92 -13.61 -17.43 7.97
C ALA A 92 -12.64 -16.97 6.87
N MET A 93 -11.51 -17.65 6.68
CA MET A 93 -10.53 -17.34 5.64
C MET A 93 -11.11 -17.42 4.23
N ALA A 94 -11.98 -18.40 3.97
CA ALA A 94 -12.63 -18.58 2.68
C ALA A 94 -13.52 -17.39 2.25
N LYS A 95 -13.95 -16.55 3.20
CA LYS A 95 -14.70 -15.31 2.93
C LYS A 95 -13.79 -14.11 2.67
N THR A 96 -12.47 -14.28 2.73
CA THR A 96 -11.49 -13.19 2.59
C THR A 96 -10.69 -13.34 1.31
N ALA A 97 -9.94 -12.29 0.96
CA ALA A 97 -9.02 -12.29 -0.17
C ALA A 97 -7.83 -13.25 0.02
N LYS A 98 -7.65 -13.83 1.21
CA LYS A 98 -6.53 -14.70 1.57
C LYS A 98 -7.01 -16.03 2.17
N PRO A 99 -7.56 -16.92 1.33
CA PRO A 99 -8.11 -18.20 1.78
C PRO A 99 -7.03 -19.18 2.23
N TYR A 100 -7.45 -20.21 2.95
CA TYR A 100 -6.63 -21.40 3.16
C TYR A 100 -6.37 -22.09 1.81
N PHE A 101 -5.13 -22.55 1.60
CA PHE A 101 -4.76 -23.23 0.37
C PHE A 101 -5.51 -24.55 0.21
N GLY A 102 -5.71 -25.27 1.32
CA GLY A 102 -6.29 -26.60 1.41
C GLY A 102 -5.30 -27.60 2.01
N ASP A 103 -5.79 -28.80 2.35
CA ASP A 103 -4.95 -29.88 2.88
C ASP A 103 -4.05 -30.47 1.80
N VAL A 104 -2.87 -29.86 1.63
CA VAL A 104 -1.93 -30.18 0.55
C VAL A 104 -1.44 -31.64 0.55
N ALA A 105 -1.48 -32.32 1.69
CA ALA A 105 -1.14 -33.73 1.80
C ALA A 105 -2.17 -34.66 1.12
N GLU A 106 -3.40 -34.18 0.93
CA GLU A 106 -4.49 -34.93 0.30
C GLU A 106 -4.65 -34.59 -1.18
N MET A 107 -4.00 -33.51 -1.64
CA MET A 107 -4.04 -33.06 -3.03
C MET A 107 -3.16 -33.92 -3.94
N THR A 108 -3.59 -34.09 -5.19
CA THR A 108 -2.72 -34.56 -6.26
C THR A 108 -1.78 -33.46 -6.73
N TYR A 109 -0.68 -33.82 -7.41
CA TYR A 109 0.25 -32.82 -7.98
C TYR A 109 -0.48 -31.84 -8.90
N LEU A 110 -1.43 -32.32 -9.71
CA LEU A 110 -2.23 -31.48 -10.59
C LEU A 110 -3.14 -30.51 -9.81
N GLN A 111 -3.82 -30.99 -8.77
CA GLN A 111 -4.66 -30.14 -7.93
C GLN A 111 -3.83 -29.05 -7.23
N TRP A 112 -2.67 -29.40 -6.71
CA TRP A 112 -1.74 -28.48 -6.05
C TRP A 112 -1.26 -27.37 -6.99
N LEU A 113 -0.82 -27.71 -8.21
CA LEU A 113 -0.38 -26.73 -9.21
C LEU A 113 -1.51 -25.82 -9.68
N ARG A 114 -2.69 -26.39 -9.95
CA ARG A 114 -3.88 -25.62 -10.36
C ARG A 114 -4.34 -24.66 -9.27
N ARG A 115 -4.35 -25.10 -8.02
CA ARG A 115 -4.72 -24.27 -6.87
C ARG A 115 -3.76 -23.10 -6.67
N TYR A 116 -2.46 -23.32 -6.90
CA TYR A 116 -1.48 -22.23 -6.87
C TYR A 116 -1.81 -21.17 -7.93
N VAL A 117 -2.00 -21.57 -9.19
CA VAL A 117 -2.36 -20.66 -10.29
C VAL A 117 -3.67 -19.93 -10.02
N GLU A 118 -4.70 -20.64 -9.55
CA GLU A 118 -5.98 -20.06 -9.17
C GLU A 118 -5.82 -18.92 -8.15
N LEU A 119 -5.02 -19.15 -7.10
CA LEU A 119 -4.88 -18.17 -6.00
C LEU A 119 -3.92 -17.03 -6.30
N THR A 120 -2.94 -17.22 -7.18
CA THR A 120 -1.97 -16.17 -7.55
C THR A 120 -2.39 -15.36 -8.77
N ILE A 121 -3.13 -15.95 -9.71
CA ILE A 121 -3.50 -15.33 -10.98
C ILE A 121 -5.02 -15.15 -11.11
N GLY A 122 -5.83 -16.07 -10.58
CA GLY A 122 -7.28 -16.03 -10.72
C GLY A 122 -7.72 -15.97 -12.18
N GLU A 123 -8.59 -15.03 -12.51
CA GLU A 123 -9.09 -14.80 -13.87
C GLU A 123 -8.16 -13.93 -14.74
N GLY A 124 -6.99 -13.52 -14.24
CA GLY A 124 -6.04 -12.70 -15.02
C GLY A 124 -6.41 -11.22 -15.12
N ASN A 125 -7.35 -10.73 -14.31
CA ASN A 125 -7.94 -9.38 -14.34
C ASN A 125 -7.51 -8.47 -13.16
N SER A 126 -6.24 -8.52 -12.72
CA SER A 126 -5.80 -7.74 -11.55
C SER A 126 -5.68 -6.29 -11.96
N THR A 127 -6.12 -5.41 -11.08
CA THR A 127 -5.87 -3.97 -11.23
C THR A 127 -4.87 -3.45 -10.20
N ALA A 128 -4.22 -4.35 -9.46
CA ALA A 128 -3.18 -3.95 -8.52
C ALA A 128 -2.06 -3.19 -9.25
N ASP A 129 -1.39 -2.29 -8.54
CA ASP A 129 -0.21 -1.55 -9.03
C ASP A 129 0.95 -2.45 -9.52
N THR A 130 1.02 -3.67 -8.99
CA THR A 130 1.99 -4.69 -9.37
C THR A 130 1.61 -5.46 -10.65
N ALA A 131 0.39 -5.30 -11.16
CA ALA A 131 -0.02 -5.91 -12.42
C ALA A 131 0.76 -5.28 -13.59
N GLY A 132 1.33 -6.12 -14.45
CA GLY A 132 2.08 -5.68 -15.63
C GLY A 132 3.53 -5.23 -15.34
N VAL A 133 4.00 -5.26 -14.08
CA VAL A 133 5.38 -4.85 -13.72
C VAL A 133 6.44 -5.72 -14.39
N LEU A 134 6.14 -7.00 -14.63
CA LEU A 134 7.04 -7.93 -15.33
C LEU A 134 6.92 -7.86 -16.86
N GLY A 135 6.01 -7.03 -17.36
CA GLY A 135 5.65 -6.92 -18.77
C GLY A 135 4.13 -6.89 -18.95
N PRO A 136 3.63 -6.25 -20.02
CA PRO A 136 2.20 -6.04 -20.24
C PRO A 136 1.40 -7.34 -20.37
N ASP A 137 2.04 -8.43 -20.80
CA ASP A 137 1.41 -9.72 -21.03
C ASP A 137 1.65 -10.72 -19.87
N SER A 138 2.41 -10.34 -18.83
CA SER A 138 2.69 -11.24 -17.71
C SER A 138 1.50 -11.31 -16.74
N PRO A 139 0.97 -12.52 -16.43
CA PRO A 139 -0.13 -12.66 -15.49
C PRO A 139 0.32 -12.59 -14.01
N TRP A 140 1.63 -12.61 -13.76
CA TRP A 140 2.21 -12.71 -12.42
C TRP A 140 2.38 -11.33 -11.79
N LEU A 141 1.87 -11.15 -10.56
CA LEU A 141 2.07 -9.91 -9.79
C LEU A 141 3.49 -9.77 -9.20
N ALA A 142 4.30 -10.82 -9.25
CA ALA A 142 5.70 -10.79 -8.84
C ALA A 142 6.49 -11.90 -9.54
N ASP A 143 7.73 -11.61 -9.86
CA ASP A 143 8.72 -12.58 -10.35
C ASP A 143 8.82 -13.76 -9.38
N THR A 144 8.90 -13.48 -8.08
CA THR A 144 8.96 -14.49 -7.02
C THR A 144 7.74 -15.42 -6.97
N TRP A 145 6.57 -15.01 -7.47
CA TRP A 145 5.41 -15.90 -7.57
C TRP A 145 5.54 -16.86 -8.75
N ARG A 146 6.03 -16.38 -9.89
CA ARG A 146 6.36 -17.22 -11.06
C ARG A 146 7.50 -18.19 -10.74
N ASP A 147 8.56 -17.72 -10.11
CA ASP A 147 9.73 -18.54 -9.80
C ASP A 147 9.42 -19.63 -8.75
N ARG A 148 8.49 -19.36 -7.82
CA ARG A 148 7.93 -20.40 -6.93
C ARG A 148 7.15 -21.44 -7.72
N PHE A 149 6.32 -21.02 -8.68
CA PHE A 149 5.58 -21.95 -9.55
C PHE A 149 6.51 -22.83 -10.38
N GLU A 150 7.59 -22.27 -10.94
CA GLU A 150 8.62 -23.03 -11.63
C GLU A 150 9.25 -24.10 -10.72
N GLN A 151 9.63 -23.73 -9.49
CA GLN A 151 10.17 -24.70 -8.52
C GLN A 151 9.16 -25.79 -8.16
N MET A 152 7.86 -25.46 -8.11
CA MET A 152 6.79 -26.44 -7.91
C MET A 152 6.69 -27.41 -9.09
N LEU A 153 6.76 -26.90 -10.32
CA LEU A 153 6.76 -27.71 -11.54
C LEU A 153 7.98 -28.65 -11.60
N GLN A 154 9.18 -28.12 -11.38
CA GLN A 154 10.42 -28.91 -11.36
C GLN A 154 10.40 -29.98 -10.24
N ARG A 155 9.81 -29.66 -9.08
CA ARG A 155 9.62 -30.63 -8.01
C ARG A 155 8.69 -31.77 -8.42
N ALA A 156 7.61 -31.46 -9.14
CA ALA A 156 6.71 -32.47 -9.69
C ALA A 156 7.43 -33.37 -10.70
N GLU A 157 8.22 -32.81 -11.62
CA GLU A 157 9.03 -33.60 -12.55
C GLU A 157 10.00 -34.53 -11.82
N ALA A 158 10.75 -33.99 -10.86
CA ALA A 158 11.72 -34.76 -10.09
C ALA A 158 11.09 -35.89 -9.27
N ARG A 159 9.83 -35.74 -8.85
CA ARG A 159 9.11 -36.78 -8.11
C ARG A 159 8.51 -37.85 -9.01
N LEU A 160 7.85 -37.42 -10.09
CA LEU A 160 7.05 -38.29 -10.93
C LEU A 160 7.89 -39.02 -11.99
N HIS A 161 9.12 -38.56 -12.25
CA HIS A 161 10.04 -39.29 -13.10
C HIS A 161 10.47 -40.61 -12.43
N PRO A 162 10.44 -41.76 -13.13
CA PRO A 162 10.80 -43.07 -12.57
C PRO A 162 12.29 -43.26 -12.23
N LYS A 163 13.11 -42.19 -12.29
CA LYS A 163 14.55 -42.26 -12.03
C LYS A 163 14.83 -41.61 -10.68
N ASP A 164 15.55 -42.32 -9.82
CA ASP A 164 15.92 -41.82 -8.49
C ASP A 164 17.32 -41.18 -8.44
N PHE A 165 18.04 -41.14 -9.57
CA PHE A 165 19.40 -40.63 -9.63
C PHE A 165 19.73 -39.98 -10.98
N GLY A 166 20.72 -39.08 -10.95
CA GLY A 166 21.21 -38.36 -12.12
C GLY A 166 20.27 -37.23 -12.57
N PRO A 167 20.67 -36.46 -13.60
CA PRO A 167 19.82 -35.43 -14.17
C PRO A 167 18.66 -36.05 -14.96
N ILE A 168 17.51 -35.36 -14.93
CA ILE A 168 16.39 -35.60 -15.84
C ILE A 168 16.24 -34.40 -16.77
N GLU A 169 15.73 -34.64 -17.98
CA GLU A 169 15.39 -33.57 -18.92
C GLU A 169 14.10 -32.90 -18.46
N THR A 170 14.14 -31.58 -18.27
CA THR A 170 12.97 -30.78 -17.87
C THR A 170 12.15 -30.36 -19.08
N VAL A 171 10.83 -30.35 -18.93
CA VAL A 171 9.88 -29.79 -19.90
C VAL A 171 9.98 -28.25 -19.94
N PHE A 172 10.46 -27.61 -18.88
CA PHE A 172 10.43 -26.15 -18.69
C PHE A 172 11.75 -25.48 -19.09
N THR A 173 12.25 -25.77 -20.29
CA THR A 173 13.49 -25.14 -20.80
C THR A 173 13.28 -23.74 -21.41
N ASP A 174 12.05 -23.43 -21.81
CA ASP A 174 11.67 -22.11 -22.34
C ASP A 174 11.01 -21.26 -21.23
N PRO A 175 11.64 -20.17 -20.77
CA PRO A 175 11.05 -19.28 -19.76
C PRO A 175 9.71 -18.69 -20.19
N ALA A 176 9.43 -18.54 -21.48
CA ALA A 176 8.17 -18.00 -21.97
C ALA A 176 6.97 -18.90 -21.65
N LEU A 177 7.18 -20.20 -21.42
CA LEU A 177 6.12 -21.12 -21.01
C LEU A 177 5.61 -20.81 -19.60
N LEU A 178 6.45 -20.25 -18.72
CA LEU A 178 6.06 -19.88 -17.35
C LEU A 178 5.11 -18.68 -17.31
N GLU A 179 5.11 -17.84 -18.35
CA GLU A 179 4.11 -16.77 -18.51
C GLU A 179 2.73 -17.32 -18.93
N LYS A 180 2.64 -18.62 -19.26
CA LYS A 180 1.43 -19.32 -19.68
C LYS A 180 1.14 -20.52 -18.76
N PRO A 181 0.75 -20.27 -17.50
CA PRO A 181 0.66 -21.31 -16.46
C PRO A 181 -0.24 -22.49 -16.83
N THR A 182 -1.35 -22.25 -17.54
CA THR A 182 -2.24 -23.32 -17.99
C THR A 182 -1.57 -24.22 -19.03
N GLU A 183 -0.79 -23.65 -19.95
CA GLU A 183 -0.01 -24.40 -20.94
C GLU A 183 1.14 -25.15 -20.25
N ALA A 184 1.80 -24.53 -19.26
CA ALA A 184 2.85 -25.17 -18.48
C ALA A 184 2.33 -26.42 -17.72
N ILE A 185 1.16 -26.32 -17.07
CA ILE A 185 0.52 -27.46 -16.41
C ILE A 185 0.13 -28.54 -17.43
N ALA A 186 -0.41 -28.16 -18.58
CA ALA A 186 -0.76 -29.11 -19.63
C ALA A 186 0.47 -29.86 -20.16
N ALA A 187 1.60 -29.17 -20.32
CA ALA A 187 2.87 -29.76 -20.74
C ALA A 187 3.40 -30.76 -19.70
N LEU A 188 3.33 -30.44 -18.40
CA LEU A 188 3.65 -31.39 -17.33
C LEU A 188 2.80 -32.65 -17.43
N LEU A 189 1.47 -32.48 -17.54
CA LEU A 189 0.52 -33.59 -17.52
C LEU A 189 0.66 -34.49 -18.76
N ALA A 190 1.00 -33.92 -19.92
CA ALA A 190 1.30 -34.69 -21.12
C ALA A 190 2.52 -35.60 -20.95
N ARG A 191 3.52 -35.17 -20.15
CA ARG A 191 4.73 -35.95 -19.87
C ARG A 191 4.56 -36.91 -18.69
N TYR A 192 3.85 -36.49 -17.64
CA TYR A 192 3.64 -37.23 -16.40
C TYR A 192 2.14 -37.32 -16.07
N PRO A 193 1.38 -38.21 -16.74
CA PRO A 193 -0.06 -38.36 -16.51
C PRO A 193 -0.44 -38.69 -15.06
N ASP A 194 0.45 -39.38 -14.34
CA ASP A 194 0.28 -39.75 -12.94
C ASP A 194 0.14 -38.53 -12.01
N ALA A 195 0.50 -37.31 -12.46
CA ALA A 195 0.29 -36.08 -11.70
C ALA A 195 -1.20 -35.84 -11.34
N ASP A 196 -2.14 -36.39 -12.13
CA ASP A 196 -3.58 -36.27 -11.89
C ASP A 196 -4.08 -37.18 -10.76
N THR A 197 -3.42 -38.30 -10.51
CA THR A 197 -3.90 -39.35 -9.59
C THR A 197 -3.00 -39.54 -8.36
N VAL A 198 -1.70 -39.29 -8.49
CA VAL A 198 -0.73 -39.43 -7.40
C VAL A 198 -0.83 -38.23 -6.47
N GLN A 199 -1.07 -38.52 -5.19
CA GLN A 199 -1.07 -37.53 -4.12
C GLN A 199 0.34 -36.97 -3.85
N LEU A 200 0.38 -35.74 -3.34
CA LEU A 200 1.62 -35.07 -2.98
C LEU A 200 2.41 -35.92 -1.98
N HIS A 201 3.69 -36.15 -2.27
CA HIS A 201 4.54 -36.93 -1.38
C HIS A 201 4.64 -36.24 0.01
N PRO A 202 4.62 -36.97 1.14
CA PRO A 202 4.66 -36.36 2.48
C PRO A 202 5.84 -35.41 2.72
N ALA A 203 7.00 -35.68 2.10
CA ALA A 203 8.19 -34.80 2.17
C ALA A 203 8.10 -33.54 1.28
N ASP A 204 7.15 -33.47 0.35
CA ASP A 204 6.92 -32.29 -0.49
C ASP A 204 6.00 -31.26 0.17
N VAL A 205 5.22 -31.68 1.19
CA VAL A 205 4.45 -30.77 2.05
C VAL A 205 5.35 -29.75 2.77
N PRO A 206 6.36 -30.13 3.57
CA PRO A 206 7.25 -29.16 4.21
C PRO A 206 8.11 -28.38 3.20
N PHE A 207 8.41 -28.95 2.02
CA PHE A 207 9.04 -28.22 0.92
C PHE A 207 8.16 -27.05 0.47
N PHE A 208 6.87 -27.28 0.19
CA PHE A 208 5.94 -26.23 -0.22
C PHE A 208 5.81 -25.14 0.85
N VAL A 209 5.65 -25.53 2.12
CA VAL A 209 5.56 -24.58 3.22
C VAL A 209 6.83 -23.74 3.34
N THR A 210 8.01 -24.34 3.15
CA THR A 210 9.29 -23.61 3.14
C THR A 210 9.40 -22.68 1.95
N LEU A 211 8.95 -23.12 0.78
CA LEU A 211 8.90 -22.32 -0.44
C LEU A 211 8.00 -21.09 -0.28
N CYS A 212 6.87 -21.20 0.43
CA CYS A 212 6.02 -20.05 0.77
C CYS A 212 6.68 -19.06 1.74
N LYS A 213 7.73 -19.46 2.48
CA LYS A 213 8.50 -18.60 3.40
C LYS A 213 9.69 -17.91 2.74
N THR A 214 10.03 -18.23 1.49
CA THR A 214 11.18 -17.61 0.81
C THR A 214 10.97 -16.11 0.64
N LEU A 215 12.08 -15.36 0.69
CA LEU A 215 12.06 -13.91 0.52
C LEU A 215 11.48 -13.51 -0.84
N GLY A 216 10.69 -12.44 -0.87
CA GLY A 216 9.96 -11.99 -2.05
C GLY A 216 8.59 -11.43 -1.68
N LYS A 217 7.69 -11.29 -2.65
CA LYS A 217 6.29 -10.94 -2.37
C LYS A 217 5.64 -12.09 -1.59
N PRO A 218 5.05 -11.86 -0.40
CA PRO A 218 4.39 -12.91 0.35
C PRO A 218 3.29 -13.61 -0.47
N VAL A 219 3.01 -14.88 -0.14
CA VAL A 219 1.96 -15.64 -0.83
C VAL A 219 0.57 -15.08 -0.51
N ASN A 220 -0.33 -15.19 -1.49
CA ASN A 220 -1.68 -14.63 -1.41
C ASN A 220 -2.71 -15.59 -0.78
N PHE A 221 -2.24 -16.52 0.04
CA PHE A 221 -3.04 -17.56 0.69
C PHE A 221 -2.35 -18.00 1.97
N VAL A 222 -3.07 -18.79 2.78
CA VAL A 222 -2.51 -19.41 3.98
C VAL A 222 -2.15 -20.87 3.65
N PRO A 223 -0.86 -21.26 3.67
CA PRO A 223 -0.45 -22.61 3.26
C PRO A 223 -0.71 -23.68 4.33
N VAL A 224 -0.76 -23.30 5.61
CA VAL A 224 -0.95 -24.22 6.75
C VAL A 224 -1.81 -23.56 7.83
N ILE A 225 -2.59 -24.35 8.56
CA ILE A 225 -3.27 -23.92 9.78
C ILE A 225 -2.42 -24.40 10.97
N ASP A 226 -1.57 -23.51 11.48
CA ASP A 226 -0.66 -23.77 12.60
C ASP A 226 -0.68 -22.62 13.62
N LYS A 227 0.14 -22.71 14.67
CA LYS A 227 0.26 -21.66 15.69
C LYS A 227 0.64 -20.28 15.14
N ASP A 228 1.22 -20.22 13.94
CA ASP A 228 1.65 -18.99 13.24
C ASP A 228 0.57 -18.49 12.25
N VAL A 229 -0.65 -19.05 12.28
CA VAL A 229 -1.74 -18.74 11.33
C VAL A 229 -2.02 -17.24 11.16
N ARG A 230 -1.98 -16.45 12.24
CA ARG A 230 -2.16 -14.98 12.15
C ARG A 230 -1.04 -14.32 11.36
N ARG A 231 0.20 -14.78 11.55
CA ARG A 231 1.36 -14.24 10.83
C ARG A 231 1.22 -14.49 9.33
N TRP A 232 0.79 -15.69 8.96
CA TRP A 232 0.52 -16.03 7.56
C TRP A 232 -0.56 -15.13 6.97
N TRP A 233 -1.70 -15.01 7.66
CA TRP A 233 -2.84 -14.27 7.14
C TRP A 233 -2.58 -12.74 7.07
N ARG A 234 -2.03 -12.14 8.14
CA ARG A 234 -1.75 -10.68 8.20
C ARG A 234 -0.56 -10.22 7.35
N SER A 235 0.30 -11.12 6.88
CA SER A 235 1.47 -10.73 6.08
C SER A 235 1.04 -10.13 4.73
N ASP A 236 1.41 -8.88 4.46
CA ASP A 236 1.15 -8.18 3.18
C ASP A 236 -0.32 -8.24 2.73
N SER A 237 -1.23 -7.82 3.61
CA SER A 237 -2.68 -7.92 3.46
C SER A 237 -3.38 -6.60 3.07
N LEU A 238 -2.64 -5.59 2.59
CA LEU A 238 -3.18 -4.25 2.34
C LEU A 238 -3.38 -3.92 0.86
N TRP A 239 -2.54 -4.47 -0.04
CA TRP A 239 -2.58 -4.14 -1.47
C TRP A 239 -3.88 -4.62 -2.14
N GLN A 240 -4.56 -5.62 -1.58
CA GLN A 240 -5.80 -6.18 -2.11
C GLN A 240 -6.95 -5.16 -2.15
N ALA A 241 -6.91 -4.11 -1.32
CA ALA A 241 -7.88 -3.01 -1.36
C ALA A 241 -7.79 -2.15 -2.65
N HIS A 242 -6.74 -2.35 -3.46
CA HIS A 242 -6.49 -1.67 -4.73
C HIS A 242 -6.61 -2.64 -5.93
N ASP A 243 -7.01 -3.89 -5.70
CA ASP A 243 -7.22 -4.87 -6.76
C ASP A 243 -8.72 -5.15 -6.93
N ALA A 244 -9.29 -4.81 -8.08
CA ALA A 244 -10.70 -4.99 -8.41
C ALA A 244 -11.12 -6.47 -8.51
N ARG A 245 -10.17 -7.40 -8.47
CA ARG A 245 -10.43 -8.85 -8.30
C ARG A 245 -11.18 -9.19 -7.02
N TYR A 246 -11.06 -8.36 -5.98
CA TYR A 246 -11.66 -8.62 -4.67
C TYR A 246 -12.84 -7.69 -4.38
N ASP A 247 -13.85 -8.25 -3.72
CA ASP A 247 -14.92 -7.45 -3.14
C ASP A 247 -14.46 -6.76 -1.84
N ALA A 248 -15.06 -5.61 -1.54
CA ALA A 248 -14.72 -4.82 -0.35
C ALA A 248 -14.95 -5.58 0.97
N ASP A 249 -15.87 -6.56 1.01
CA ASP A 249 -16.08 -7.39 2.19
C ASP A 249 -14.88 -8.32 2.49
N GLN A 250 -14.10 -8.66 1.45
CA GLN A 250 -13.05 -9.67 1.51
C GLN A 250 -11.68 -9.13 1.93
N VAL A 251 -11.48 -7.81 1.90
CA VAL A 251 -10.16 -7.17 2.02
C VAL A 251 -10.00 -6.37 3.31
N CYS A 252 -8.76 -6.20 3.76
CA CYS A 252 -8.46 -5.32 4.89
C CYS A 252 -8.47 -3.86 4.42
N ILE A 253 -9.31 -3.02 5.03
CA ILE A 253 -9.45 -1.59 4.71
C ILE A 253 -9.20 -0.82 6.00
N ILE A 254 -8.26 0.13 6.01
CA ILE A 254 -7.70 0.74 7.24
C ILE A 254 -7.99 2.25 7.41
N PRO A 255 -9.26 2.69 7.48
CA PRO A 255 -9.58 4.09 7.73
C PRO A 255 -9.49 4.45 9.22
N GLY A 256 -9.41 5.74 9.52
CA GLY A 256 -9.53 6.29 10.86
C GLY A 256 -10.99 6.28 11.34
N PRO A 257 -11.29 5.82 12.57
CA PRO A 257 -12.66 5.63 13.04
C PRO A 257 -13.55 6.87 13.00
N ALA A 258 -13.00 8.04 13.35
CA ALA A 258 -13.74 9.30 13.30
C ALA A 258 -13.74 9.90 11.89
N ALA A 259 -12.64 9.73 11.14
CA ALA A 259 -12.45 10.38 9.85
C ALA A 259 -13.29 9.75 8.73
N VAL A 260 -13.61 8.45 8.82
CA VAL A 260 -14.45 7.76 7.81
C VAL A 260 -15.84 8.39 7.72
N ALA A 261 -16.38 8.90 8.85
CA ALA A 261 -17.65 9.63 8.89
C ALA A 261 -17.67 10.89 8.01
N GLY A 262 -16.50 11.47 7.74
CA GLY A 262 -16.33 12.65 6.87
C GLY A 262 -16.29 12.31 5.38
N ILE A 263 -16.22 11.03 5.01
CA ILE A 263 -16.21 10.59 3.61
C ILE A 263 -17.65 10.46 3.13
N THR A 264 -18.14 11.48 2.41
CA THR A 264 -19.53 11.53 1.94
C THR A 264 -19.67 11.52 0.43
N ARG A 265 -18.54 11.65 -0.29
CA ARG A 265 -18.48 11.69 -1.75
C ARG A 265 -17.55 10.60 -2.26
N LEU A 266 -18.02 9.90 -3.27
CA LEU A 266 -17.23 8.93 -4.02
C LEU A 266 -16.52 9.66 -5.16
N ASP A 267 -15.24 9.38 -5.38
CA ASP A 267 -14.46 9.88 -6.52
C ASP A 267 -14.45 11.43 -6.62
N GLU A 268 -14.42 12.13 -5.49
CA GLU A 268 -14.12 13.57 -5.43
C GLU A 268 -12.64 13.77 -5.81
N PRO A 269 -12.28 14.67 -6.75
CA PRO A 269 -10.89 14.95 -7.06
C PRO A 269 -10.12 15.40 -5.82
N VAL A 270 -8.88 14.93 -5.64
CA VAL A 270 -8.08 15.24 -4.44
C VAL A 270 -7.83 16.74 -4.28
N GLY A 271 -7.73 17.48 -5.39
CA GLY A 271 -7.63 18.95 -5.38
C GLY A 271 -8.87 19.60 -4.76
N GLU A 272 -10.07 19.19 -5.21
CA GLU A 272 -11.34 19.71 -4.67
C GLU A 272 -11.51 19.39 -3.18
N LEU A 273 -11.08 18.20 -2.74
CA LEU A 273 -11.11 17.82 -1.33
C LEU A 273 -10.23 18.77 -0.49
N LEU A 274 -8.97 18.98 -0.90
CA LEU A 274 -8.01 19.80 -0.14
C LEU A 274 -8.39 21.29 -0.19
N ASP A 275 -8.83 21.79 -1.34
CA ASP A 275 -9.33 23.16 -1.50
C ASP A 275 -10.56 23.39 -0.61
N ARG A 276 -11.43 22.39 -0.43
CA ARG A 276 -12.58 22.51 0.49
C ARG A 276 -12.15 22.67 1.96
N PHE A 277 -11.10 21.97 2.39
CA PHE A 277 -10.54 22.15 3.74
C PHE A 277 -9.92 23.54 3.91
N GLU A 278 -9.12 23.99 2.93
CA GLU A 278 -8.49 25.33 2.96
C GLU A 278 -9.55 26.43 2.95
N GLN A 279 -10.54 26.34 2.06
CA GLN A 279 -11.61 27.33 1.92
C GLN A 279 -12.46 27.44 3.19
N ALA A 280 -12.83 26.33 3.83
CA ALA A 280 -13.61 26.37 5.08
C ALA A 280 -12.87 27.11 6.21
N ALA A 281 -11.55 26.91 6.32
CA ALA A 281 -10.73 27.63 7.30
C ALA A 281 -10.59 29.12 6.95
N ILE A 282 -10.45 29.47 5.66
CA ILE A 282 -10.44 30.85 5.18
C ILE A 282 -11.76 31.55 5.53
N ASP A 283 -12.89 30.91 5.24
CA ASP A 283 -14.23 31.46 5.50
C ASP A 283 -14.45 31.74 6.99
N GLU A 284 -13.99 30.84 7.88
CA GLU A 284 -14.08 31.03 9.33
C GLU A 284 -13.23 32.23 9.80
N VAL A 285 -12.01 32.39 9.30
CA VAL A 285 -11.14 33.52 9.64
C VAL A 285 -11.70 34.84 9.13
N LEU A 286 -12.22 34.88 7.91
CA LEU A 286 -12.84 36.09 7.35
C LEU A 286 -14.10 36.49 8.11
N ALA A 287 -14.90 35.52 8.58
CA ALA A 287 -16.08 35.79 9.40
C ALA A 287 -15.74 36.35 10.80
N ALA A 288 -14.50 36.16 11.26
CA ALA A 288 -13.98 36.67 12.53
C ALA A 288 -13.16 37.98 12.37
N ASP A 289 -13.47 38.78 11.35
CA ASP A 289 -12.81 40.05 11.01
C ASP A 289 -11.32 39.91 10.63
N GLY A 290 -10.92 38.78 10.03
CA GLY A 290 -9.60 38.60 9.46
C GLY A 290 -9.32 39.55 8.29
N GLU A 291 -8.20 40.28 8.34
CA GLU A 291 -7.79 41.18 7.25
C GLU A 291 -7.06 40.43 6.13
N VAL A 292 -7.54 40.58 4.90
CA VAL A 292 -6.82 40.15 3.70
C VAL A 292 -5.71 41.15 3.40
N ARG A 293 -4.50 40.64 3.19
CA ARG A 293 -3.34 41.43 2.79
C ARG A 293 -2.79 40.94 1.47
N ASP A 294 -2.52 41.87 0.56
CA ASP A 294 -1.87 41.56 -0.69
C ASP A 294 -0.43 41.13 -0.43
N VAL A 295 -0.09 39.92 -0.91
CA VAL A 295 1.24 39.33 -0.79
C VAL A 295 1.71 38.86 -2.16
N THR A 296 3.00 38.96 -2.44
CA THR A 296 3.56 38.53 -3.74
C THR A 296 3.58 37.01 -3.90
N SER A 297 3.73 36.27 -2.80
CA SER A 297 3.82 34.80 -2.78
C SER A 297 3.32 34.20 -1.46
N ARG A 298 2.99 32.90 -1.47
CA ARG A 298 2.60 32.15 -0.26
C ARG A 298 3.75 32.03 0.75
N ARG A 299 4.99 31.85 0.27
CA ARG A 299 6.18 31.89 1.13
C ARG A 299 6.57 33.35 1.33
N LEU A 300 6.75 33.73 2.59
CA LEU A 300 7.28 35.02 3.03
C LEU A 300 8.40 34.73 4.03
N GLY A 301 9.64 34.91 3.62
CA GLY A 301 10.83 34.71 4.44
C GLY A 301 11.36 36.04 4.97
N ARG A 302 11.71 36.94 4.05
CA ARG A 302 12.26 38.26 4.40
C ARG A 302 11.21 39.39 4.29
N PRO A 303 11.03 40.21 5.34
CA PRO A 303 10.05 41.31 5.34
C PRO A 303 10.55 42.57 4.61
N ASP A 304 11.85 42.68 4.35
CA ASP A 304 12.50 43.86 3.75
C ASP A 304 12.69 43.77 2.23
N ALA A 305 12.23 42.68 1.61
CA ALA A 305 12.17 42.52 0.17
C ALA A 305 10.72 42.31 -0.28
N THR A 306 10.35 42.89 -1.41
CA THR A 306 9.03 42.68 -2.03
C THR A 306 9.16 42.31 -3.50
N GLY A 307 8.05 41.91 -4.13
CA GLY A 307 8.02 41.63 -5.56
C GLY A 307 8.83 40.37 -5.95
N PRO A 308 9.22 40.24 -7.23
CA PRO A 308 9.88 39.04 -7.76
C PRO A 308 11.20 38.70 -7.05
N LEU A 309 11.94 39.70 -6.57
CA LEU A 309 13.21 39.49 -5.86
C LEU A 309 12.99 38.73 -4.54
N ALA A 310 11.93 39.06 -3.78
CA ALA A 310 11.60 38.36 -2.55
C ALA A 310 11.35 36.86 -2.80
N VAL A 311 10.62 36.54 -3.88
CA VAL A 311 10.37 35.15 -4.29
C VAL A 311 11.67 34.39 -4.56
N VAL A 312 12.63 35.02 -5.26
CA VAL A 312 13.93 34.41 -5.55
C VAL A 312 14.78 34.27 -4.28
N LEU A 313 14.75 35.24 -3.38
CA LEU A 313 15.49 35.17 -2.11
C LEU A 313 14.90 34.15 -1.13
N ASP A 314 13.60 33.89 -1.17
CA ASP A 314 12.93 32.98 -0.24
C ASP A 314 12.85 31.54 -0.77
N ALA A 315 12.90 31.34 -2.08
CA ALA A 315 12.85 30.02 -2.70
C ALA A 315 14.14 29.21 -2.44
N PRO A 316 14.08 28.05 -1.75
CA PRO A 316 15.27 27.27 -1.43
C PRO A 316 15.79 26.50 -2.65
N ASP A 317 14.92 26.21 -3.60
CA ASP A 317 15.19 25.41 -4.78
C ASP A 317 14.73 26.11 -6.05
N VAL A 318 15.38 25.78 -7.17
CA VAL A 318 15.01 26.21 -8.51
C VAL A 318 14.89 25.00 -9.43
N LEU A 319 13.99 25.11 -10.42
CA LEU A 319 13.94 24.15 -11.52
C LEU A 319 14.94 24.59 -12.60
N TRP A 320 16.05 23.86 -12.70
CA TRP A 320 17.09 24.10 -13.70
C TRP A 320 17.11 22.97 -14.72
N ALA A 321 16.66 23.26 -15.95
CA ALA A 321 16.64 22.30 -17.06
C ALA A 321 15.96 20.96 -16.69
N GLY A 322 14.81 21.04 -16.01
CA GLY A 322 14.03 19.86 -15.60
C GLY A 322 14.54 19.16 -14.35
N ARG A 323 15.53 19.73 -13.64
CA ARG A 323 16.06 19.19 -12.38
C ARG A 323 15.87 20.20 -11.25
N THR A 324 15.39 19.74 -10.11
CA THR A 324 15.40 20.52 -8.88
C THR A 324 16.85 20.65 -8.41
N ALA A 325 17.31 21.88 -8.22
CA ALA A 325 18.62 22.18 -7.65
C ALA A 325 18.46 23.25 -6.59
N ILE A 326 19.29 23.21 -5.55
CA ILE A 326 19.37 24.28 -4.55
C ILE A 326 19.57 25.60 -5.29
N ASN A 327 18.77 26.59 -4.92
CA ASN A 327 18.81 27.93 -5.50
C ASN A 327 20.26 28.47 -5.47
N PRO A 328 20.86 28.83 -6.62
CA PRO A 328 22.21 29.36 -6.67
C PRO A 328 22.43 30.60 -5.80
N VAL A 329 21.38 31.41 -5.60
CA VAL A 329 21.42 32.58 -4.71
C VAL A 329 21.69 32.15 -3.26
N HIS A 330 21.07 31.07 -2.80
CA HIS A 330 21.26 30.49 -1.46
C HIS A 330 22.61 29.77 -1.33
N ARG A 331 23.20 29.31 -2.45
CA ARG A 331 24.55 28.74 -2.46
C ARG A 331 25.65 29.78 -2.31
N ILE A 332 25.39 31.02 -2.74
CA ILE A 332 26.37 32.11 -2.69
C ILE A 332 26.46 32.70 -1.28
N ALA A 333 25.31 32.88 -0.62
CA ALA A 333 25.19 33.37 0.76
C ALA A 333 23.83 32.98 1.34
N ASP A 334 23.72 32.99 2.67
CA ASP A 334 22.43 32.79 3.34
C ASP A 334 21.44 33.89 2.89
N PRO A 335 20.13 33.61 2.77
CA PRO A 335 19.14 34.62 2.41
C PRO A 335 19.23 35.89 3.23
N SER A 336 19.58 35.81 4.52
CA SER A 336 19.72 36.96 5.42
C SER A 336 20.94 37.86 5.16
N ASP A 337 21.97 37.36 4.45
CA ASP A 337 23.21 38.09 4.19
C ASP A 337 23.12 39.05 2.99
N TRP A 338 22.07 38.91 2.17
CA TRP A 338 21.87 39.75 0.99
C TRP A 338 21.44 41.18 1.37
N GLN A 339 22.07 42.17 0.76
CA GLN A 339 21.69 43.59 0.90
C GLN A 339 20.70 43.97 -0.20
N VAL A 340 19.49 44.36 0.20
CA VAL A 340 18.40 44.76 -0.70
C VAL A 340 18.42 46.28 -0.86
N HIS A 341 18.38 46.76 -2.10
CA HIS A 341 18.32 48.17 -2.43
C HIS A 341 17.12 48.42 -3.33
N ASP A 342 16.14 49.18 -2.86
CA ASP A 342 15.02 49.60 -3.69
C ASP A 342 15.51 50.64 -4.71
N GLY A 343 15.25 50.38 -5.99
CA GLY A 343 15.55 51.32 -7.06
C GLY A 343 14.75 52.62 -6.91
N PRO A 344 15.14 53.71 -7.62
CA PRO A 344 14.50 55.03 -7.49
C PRO A 344 13.00 55.07 -7.88
N GLU A 345 12.42 53.97 -8.37
CA GLU A 345 11.02 53.88 -8.81
C GLU A 345 10.05 53.27 -7.79
N ASN A 346 10.50 52.80 -6.60
CA ASN A 346 9.62 52.27 -5.55
C ASN A 346 9.96 52.86 -4.15
N PRO A 347 9.33 53.98 -3.74
CA PRO A 347 9.52 54.51 -2.39
C PRO A 347 8.53 53.87 -1.41
N VAL A 348 9.01 53.00 -0.53
CA VAL A 348 8.30 52.64 0.72
C VAL A 348 8.73 53.62 1.82
N PRO A 349 7.84 54.09 2.73
CA PRO A 349 8.22 55.08 3.73
C PRO A 349 9.10 54.44 4.80
N HIS A 350 10.41 54.71 4.75
CA HIS A 350 11.33 54.32 5.82
C HIS A 350 10.92 54.98 7.14
N THR A 351 10.52 54.19 8.13
CA THR A 351 10.61 54.58 9.54
C THR A 351 11.37 53.51 10.30
N LEU A 352 12.70 53.68 10.35
CA LEU A 352 13.59 53.36 11.49
C LEU A 352 15.04 53.74 11.11
N PRO A 353 15.82 54.39 12.00
CA PRO A 353 17.16 54.85 11.69
C PRO A 353 18.20 53.70 11.73
N PRO A 354 19.32 53.81 10.98
CA PRO A 354 20.32 52.75 10.91
C PRO A 354 21.20 52.68 12.17
N ASP A 355 21.54 51.44 12.56
CA ASP A 355 22.50 51.11 13.61
C ASP A 355 23.95 51.35 13.12
N PRO A 356 24.85 52.09 13.83
CA PRO A 356 26.14 52.52 13.30
C PRO A 356 27.23 51.41 13.24
N GLY A 357 26.87 50.13 13.32
CA GLY A 357 27.77 49.07 13.76
C GLY A 357 28.31 48.07 12.72
N SER A 358 27.79 47.98 11.48
CA SER A 358 28.20 46.87 10.58
C SER A 358 29.16 47.31 9.47
N ARG A 359 30.37 46.75 9.48
CA ARG A 359 31.35 46.88 8.39
C ARG A 359 30.88 46.04 7.21
N SER A 360 30.72 46.69 6.05
CA SER A 360 30.23 46.10 4.82
C SER A 360 31.25 45.18 4.15
N THR A 361 30.89 43.91 4.01
CA THR A 361 31.34 43.05 2.91
C THR A 361 30.13 42.43 2.23
N GLY A 362 29.18 43.26 1.81
CA GLY A 362 27.99 42.82 1.08
C GLY A 362 28.32 42.55 -0.39
N LYS A 363 27.92 41.39 -0.90
CA LYS A 363 27.91 41.11 -2.35
C LYS A 363 26.58 41.57 -2.92
N THR A 364 26.65 42.39 -3.97
CA THR A 364 25.48 42.96 -4.66
C THR A 364 25.10 42.09 -5.85
N TRP A 365 23.80 41.86 -6.05
CA TRP A 365 23.22 41.33 -7.29
C TRP A 365 22.35 42.43 -7.91
N ARG A 366 22.42 42.62 -9.22
CA ARG A 366 21.60 43.59 -9.98
C ARG A 366 20.53 42.87 -10.78
#